data_AF-A0A1P8MWR9-F1
#
_entry.id   AF-A0A1P8MWR9-F1
#
_cell.length_a   1.000
_cell.length_b   1.000
_cell.length_c   1.000
_cell.angle_alpha   90.00
_cell.angle_beta   90.00
_cell.angle_gamma   90.00
#
_symmetry.space_group_name_H-M   'P 1'
#
loop_
_entity.id
_entity.type
_entity.pdbx_description
1 polymer ?
#
loop_
_entity_poly.entity_id
_entity_poly.type
_entity_poly.pdbx_seq_one_letter_code
_entity_poly.pdbx_strand_id
1 'polypeptide(L)'
;MPFDFDELECNIFGDFKAGDNAGYNSELLSELVEANENGRFNKPILLQAASLIEVAAIQIFYRAQNYNLEGVPNVREADRQEIEDKQIDKFAVVIDNLRKYHILDGMSVDIYDELHKLRKYRNKIHIQLDVNIPGVHRDEDRVFTGARTLWAVDLNWRVLSYLAEQYSRPNNIQGFVRPLRLPRLA
;
A
#
# COMPACT_ATOMS: atom_id res chain seq x y z
N MET A 1 -7.71 -19.69 4.82
CA MET A 1 -6.99 -19.27 3.59
C MET A 1 -5.51 -19.58 3.80
N PRO A 2 -4.74 -19.94 2.76
CA PRO A 2 -3.33 -20.32 2.92
C PRO A 2 -2.48 -19.05 2.99
N PHE A 3 -2.44 -18.42 4.15
CA PHE A 3 -1.54 -17.33 4.41
C PHE A 3 -0.54 -17.73 5.47
N ASP A 4 0.72 -17.42 5.20
CA ASP A 4 1.74 -17.33 6.22
C ASP A 4 1.80 -15.88 6.73
N PHE A 5 2.41 -15.69 7.89
CA PHE A 5 2.59 -14.37 8.49
C PHE A 5 4.07 -14.14 8.68
N ASP A 6 4.54 -13.00 8.20
CA ASP A 6 5.96 -12.66 8.24
C ASP A 6 6.13 -11.20 8.69
N GLU A 7 7.31 -10.91 9.22
CA GLU A 7 7.70 -9.57 9.64
C GLU A 7 8.49 -8.89 8.52
N LEU A 8 8.00 -7.72 8.09
CA LEU A 8 8.67 -6.91 7.09
C LEU A 8 9.32 -5.68 7.74
N GLU A 9 10.64 -5.59 7.65
CA GLU A 9 11.44 -4.42 8.01
C GLU A 9 11.20 -3.26 7.03
N CYS A 10 10.07 -2.58 7.18
CA CYS A 10 9.62 -1.54 6.27
C CYS A 10 10.15 -0.15 6.66
N ASN A 11 11.45 0.05 6.46
CA ASN A 11 12.16 1.28 6.86
C ASN A 11 11.96 2.46 5.87
N ILE A 12 10.76 2.61 5.30
CA ILE A 12 10.45 3.66 4.32
C ILE A 12 9.81 4.91 4.94
N PHE A 13 9.28 4.81 6.16
CA PHE A 13 8.51 5.86 6.81
C PHE A 13 9.41 7.03 7.23
N GLY A 14 9.12 8.22 6.71
CA GLY A 14 9.73 9.48 7.13
C GLY A 14 8.95 10.15 8.26
N ASP A 15 7.64 9.92 8.32
CA ASP A 15 6.79 10.26 9.47
C ASP A 15 6.66 9.02 10.37
N PHE A 16 7.31 9.05 11.52
CA PHE A 16 7.28 7.94 12.48
C PHE A 16 5.89 7.67 13.03
N LYS A 17 5.02 8.68 13.12
CA LYS A 17 3.65 8.45 13.56
C LYS A 17 2.85 7.72 12.49
N ALA A 18 3.09 8.02 11.22
CA ALA A 18 2.55 7.23 10.12
C ALA A 18 3.08 5.78 10.16
N GLY A 19 4.35 5.59 10.52
CA GLY A 19 4.96 4.27 10.75
C GLY A 19 4.29 3.48 11.88
N ASP A 20 4.11 4.08 13.06
CA ASP A 20 3.39 3.46 14.18
C ASP A 20 1.97 3.05 13.77
N ASN A 21 1.27 3.96 13.09
CA ASN A 21 -0.08 3.71 12.61
C ASN A 21 -0.09 2.57 11.58
N ALA A 22 0.89 2.52 10.67
CA ALA A 22 1.02 1.41 9.72
C ALA A 22 1.27 0.08 10.43
N GLY A 23 2.13 0.07 11.45
CA GLY A 23 2.36 -1.11 12.28
C GLY A 23 1.09 -1.59 13.00
N TYR A 24 0.26 -0.70 13.54
CA TYR A 24 -1.02 -1.08 14.15
C TYR A 24 -1.98 -1.65 13.11
N ASN A 25 -2.05 -1.01 11.95
CA ASN A 25 -2.92 -1.39 10.85
C ASN A 25 -2.49 -2.71 10.17
N SER A 26 -1.21 -3.08 10.21
CA SER A 26 -0.71 -4.36 9.70
C SER A 26 -1.03 -5.53 10.63
N GLU A 27 -1.00 -5.29 11.95
CA GLU A 27 -1.53 -6.24 12.94
C GLU A 27 -3.02 -6.50 12.71
N LEU A 28 -3.83 -5.43 12.58
CA LEU A 28 -5.26 -5.56 12.28
C LEU A 28 -5.53 -6.30 10.96
N LEU A 29 -4.75 -6.03 9.91
CA LEU A 29 -4.87 -6.76 8.64
C LEU A 29 -4.65 -8.26 8.87
N SER A 30 -3.64 -8.61 9.65
CA SER A 30 -3.29 -10.00 9.96
C SER A 30 -4.40 -10.67 10.76
N GLU A 31 -4.90 -10.02 11.82
CA GLU A 31 -6.01 -10.52 12.64
C GLU A 31 -7.30 -10.71 11.81
N LEU A 32 -7.61 -9.76 10.92
CA LEU A 32 -8.74 -9.87 10.00
C LEU A 32 -8.60 -11.09 9.08
N VAL A 33 -7.40 -11.35 8.57
CA VAL A 33 -7.11 -12.51 7.73
C VAL A 33 -7.22 -13.82 8.50
N GLU A 34 -6.68 -13.89 9.72
CA GLU A 34 -6.76 -15.06 10.61
C GLU A 34 -8.22 -15.39 10.95
N ALA A 35 -9.02 -14.38 11.27
CA ALA A 35 -10.42 -14.54 11.64
C ALA A 35 -11.39 -14.67 10.44
N ASN A 36 -10.90 -14.69 9.20
CA ASN A 36 -11.75 -14.63 8.00
C ASN A 36 -12.40 -15.98 7.64
N GLU A 37 -13.35 -16.40 8.46
CA GLU A 37 -14.17 -17.57 8.20
C GLU A 37 -15.22 -17.26 7.12
N ASN A 38 -15.34 -18.16 6.13
CA ASN A 38 -16.33 -18.09 5.05
C ASN A 38 -16.34 -16.75 4.29
N GLY A 39 -15.23 -16.01 4.29
CA GLY A 39 -15.11 -14.73 3.59
C GLY A 39 -15.81 -13.53 4.26
N ARG A 40 -16.24 -13.67 5.52
CA ARG A 40 -16.94 -12.61 6.28
C ARG A 40 -16.21 -11.27 6.29
N PHE A 41 -14.88 -11.30 6.30
CA PHE A 41 -14.02 -10.12 6.37
C PHE A 41 -13.34 -9.77 5.04
N ASN A 42 -13.76 -10.37 3.91
CA ASN A 42 -13.18 -10.08 2.60
C ASN A 42 -13.16 -8.58 2.25
N LYS A 43 -14.23 -7.86 2.58
CA LYS A 43 -14.32 -6.41 2.38
C LYS A 43 -13.33 -5.67 3.29
N PRO A 44 -13.40 -5.77 4.64
CA PRO A 44 -12.43 -5.16 5.53
C PRO A 44 -10.95 -5.43 5.17
N ILE A 45 -10.60 -6.68 4.86
CA ILE A 45 -9.22 -7.06 4.51
C ILE A 45 -8.73 -6.29 3.28
N LEU A 46 -9.56 -6.23 2.23
CA LEU A 46 -9.20 -5.51 1.01
C LEU A 46 -9.02 -4.01 1.29
N LEU A 47 -9.92 -3.41 2.06
CA LEU A 47 -9.85 -1.99 2.43
C LEU A 47 -8.57 -1.70 3.25
N GLN A 48 -8.24 -2.59 4.18
CA GLN A 48 -7.07 -2.47 5.04
C GLN A 48 -5.75 -2.61 4.25
N ALA A 49 -5.67 -3.60 3.36
CA ALA A 49 -4.56 -3.79 2.43
C ALA A 49 -4.33 -2.56 1.52
N ALA A 50 -5.41 -1.99 0.99
CA ALA A 50 -5.35 -0.76 0.19
C ALA A 50 -4.80 0.43 0.97
N SER A 51 -5.23 0.57 2.23
CA SER A 51 -4.84 1.69 3.10
C SER A 51 -3.36 1.61 3.51
N LEU A 52 -2.85 0.39 3.73
CA LEU A 52 -1.43 0.15 4.00
C LEU A 52 -0.53 0.46 2.79
N ILE A 53 -0.95 0.08 1.57
CA ILE A 53 -0.23 0.47 0.36
C ILE A 53 -0.25 2.00 0.19
N GLU A 54 -1.40 2.63 0.38
CA GLU A 54 -1.55 4.08 0.22
C GLU A 54 -0.61 4.84 1.16
N VAL A 55 -0.61 4.52 2.46
CA VAL A 55 0.26 5.21 3.43
C VAL A 55 1.73 4.98 3.10
N ALA A 56 2.14 3.76 2.76
CA ALA A 56 3.52 3.44 2.39
C ALA A 56 3.99 4.22 1.16
N ALA A 57 3.16 4.31 0.12
CA ALA A 57 3.46 5.09 -1.07
C ALA A 57 3.55 6.59 -0.78
N ILE A 58 2.68 7.13 0.06
CA ILE A 58 2.73 8.53 0.49
C ILE A 58 4.06 8.85 1.18
N GLN A 59 4.64 7.91 1.95
CA GLN A 59 5.91 8.14 2.63
C GLN A 59 7.09 8.39 1.68
N ILE A 60 7.05 7.82 0.47
CA ILE A 60 8.06 8.10 -0.57
C ILE A 60 8.04 9.59 -0.93
N PHE A 61 6.84 10.13 -1.15
CA PHE A 61 6.66 11.55 -1.47
C PHE A 61 6.90 12.46 -0.27
N TYR A 62 6.41 12.07 0.92
CA TYR A 62 6.66 12.82 2.16
C TYR A 62 8.15 13.06 2.38
N ARG A 63 8.98 12.03 2.15
CA ARG A 63 10.44 12.15 2.28
C ARG A 63 11.07 13.02 1.19
N ALA A 64 10.54 12.98 -0.02
CA ALA A 64 10.99 13.85 -1.10
C ALA A 64 10.68 15.34 -0.81
N GLN A 65 9.57 15.63 -0.15
CA GLN A 65 9.08 16.97 0.19
C GLN A 65 9.79 17.60 1.38
N ASN A 66 10.08 16.82 2.42
CA ASN A 66 10.56 17.38 3.71
C ASN A 66 12.10 17.48 3.83
N TYR A 67 12.84 17.37 2.72
CA TYR A 67 14.30 17.54 2.70
C TYR A 67 15.04 16.75 3.79
N ASN A 68 14.65 15.50 3.99
CA ASN A 68 15.35 14.70 4.98
C ASN A 68 16.81 14.50 4.53
N LEU A 69 17.76 14.58 5.47
CA LEU A 69 19.21 14.50 5.21
C LEU A 69 19.60 13.25 4.41
N GLU A 70 18.77 12.19 4.47
CA GLU A 70 18.94 10.95 3.75
C GLU A 70 18.47 10.93 2.29
N GLY A 71 17.68 11.91 1.86
CA GLY A 71 16.99 11.88 0.57
C GLY A 71 16.05 10.67 0.40
N VAL A 72 15.73 10.37 -0.86
CA VAL A 72 14.92 9.21 -1.26
C VAL A 72 15.73 8.38 -2.26
N PRO A 73 16.18 7.16 -1.88
CA PRO A 73 16.90 6.29 -2.81
C PRO A 73 16.09 6.05 -4.09
N ASN A 74 16.79 5.83 -5.20
CA ASN A 74 16.18 5.52 -6.50
C ASN A 74 15.21 6.57 -7.06
N VAL A 75 15.12 7.76 -6.46
CA VAL A 75 14.45 8.94 -7.03
C VAL A 75 15.53 9.91 -7.51
N ARG A 76 15.45 10.36 -8.77
CA ARG A 76 16.41 11.33 -9.31
C ARG A 76 16.20 12.68 -8.63
N GLU A 77 17.27 13.44 -8.43
CA GLU A 77 17.20 14.74 -7.76
C GLU A 77 16.29 15.74 -8.50
N ALA A 78 16.28 15.72 -9.84
CA ALA A 78 15.37 16.55 -10.62
C ALA A 78 13.88 16.18 -10.38
N ASP A 79 13.57 14.89 -10.28
CA ASP A 79 12.22 14.41 -9.99
C ASP A 79 11.80 14.75 -8.54
N ARG A 80 12.74 14.66 -7.59
CA ARG A 80 12.55 15.06 -6.19
C ARG A 80 12.14 16.53 -6.08
N GLN A 81 12.86 17.42 -6.78
CA GLN A 81 12.55 18.86 -6.80
C GLN A 81 11.14 19.13 -7.35
N GLU A 82 10.68 18.38 -8.36
CA GLU A 82 9.32 18.54 -8.85
C GLU A 82 8.22 18.06 -7.87
N ILE A 83 8.56 17.16 -6.95
CA ILE A 83 7.62 16.61 -5.96
C ILE A 83 7.43 17.57 -4.77
N GLU A 84 8.45 18.36 -4.47
CA GLU A 84 8.54 19.23 -3.31
C GLU A 84 7.32 20.15 -3.14
N ASP A 85 6.87 20.77 -4.22
CA ASP A 85 5.77 21.74 -4.20
C ASP A 85 4.37 21.11 -4.43
N LYS A 86 4.27 19.78 -4.52
CA LYS A 86 3.01 19.11 -4.91
C LYS A 86 2.17 18.66 -3.73
N GLN A 87 0.87 18.94 -3.77
CA GLN A 87 -0.07 18.29 -2.85
C GLN A 87 -0.34 16.85 -3.30
N ILE A 88 -0.04 15.87 -2.44
CA ILE A 88 -0.26 14.44 -2.67
C ILE A 88 -1.05 13.88 -1.50
N ASP A 89 -2.38 13.94 -1.57
CA ASP A 89 -3.28 13.62 -0.46
C ASP A 89 -4.38 12.59 -0.79
N LYS A 90 -4.48 12.17 -2.05
CA LYS A 90 -5.48 11.20 -2.51
C LYS A 90 -4.81 10.01 -3.18
N PHE A 91 -5.25 8.79 -2.87
CA PHE A 91 -4.69 7.57 -3.48
C PHE A 91 -4.56 7.65 -5.02
N ALA A 92 -5.51 8.26 -5.72
CA ALA A 92 -5.42 8.44 -7.17
C ALA A 92 -4.19 9.26 -7.58
N VAL A 93 -4.00 10.40 -6.92
CA VAL A 93 -2.87 11.31 -7.14
C VAL A 93 -1.55 10.63 -6.76
N VAL A 94 -1.55 9.85 -5.67
CA VAL A 94 -0.40 9.03 -5.27
C VAL A 94 -0.01 8.08 -6.41
N ILE A 95 -0.96 7.28 -6.92
CA ILE A 95 -0.68 6.31 -8.00
C ILE A 95 -0.19 7.01 -9.27
N ASP A 96 -0.80 8.13 -9.64
CA ASP A 96 -0.41 8.88 -10.84
C ASP A 96 1.02 9.45 -10.71
N ASN A 97 1.41 9.92 -9.52
CA ASN A 97 2.79 10.35 -9.28
C ASN A 97 3.75 9.15 -9.22
N LEU A 98 3.37 8.02 -8.61
CA LEU A 98 4.22 6.82 -8.63
C LEU A 98 4.52 6.39 -10.08
N ARG A 99 3.53 6.51 -10.98
CA ARG A 99 3.68 6.25 -12.42
C ARG A 99 4.57 7.30 -13.09
N LYS A 100 4.31 8.58 -12.83
CA LYS A 100 5.11 9.68 -13.39
C LYS A 100 6.60 9.53 -13.09
N TYR A 101 6.92 9.10 -11.87
CA TYR A 101 8.30 8.99 -11.38
C TYR A 101 8.86 7.57 -11.43
N HIS A 102 8.20 6.65 -12.14
CA HIS A 102 8.70 5.30 -12.39
C HIS A 102 9.05 4.51 -11.11
N ILE A 103 8.35 4.81 -10.00
CA ILE A 103 8.68 4.28 -8.67
C ILE A 103 8.52 2.75 -8.61
N LEU A 104 7.53 2.20 -9.30
CA LEU A 104 7.18 0.78 -9.23
C LEU A 104 7.48 0.02 -10.54
N ASP A 105 8.22 0.63 -11.48
CA ASP A 105 8.51 0.03 -12.80
C ASP A 105 9.27 -1.30 -12.71
N GLY A 106 9.99 -1.54 -11.61
CA GLY A 106 10.67 -2.81 -11.35
C GLY A 106 9.75 -3.98 -10.93
N MET A 107 8.44 -3.75 -10.72
CA MET A 107 7.50 -4.78 -10.26
C MET A 107 6.85 -5.57 -11.41
N SER A 108 5.84 -5.00 -12.05
CA SER A 108 5.11 -5.59 -13.17
C SER A 108 4.60 -4.49 -14.10
N VAL A 109 4.41 -4.81 -15.38
CA VAL A 109 3.96 -3.85 -16.39
C VAL A 109 2.58 -3.24 -16.11
N ASP A 110 1.76 -3.91 -15.31
CA ASP A 110 0.38 -3.54 -14.97
C ASP A 110 0.21 -3.01 -13.53
N ILE A 111 1.30 -2.84 -12.77
CA ILE A 111 1.23 -2.51 -11.32
C ILE A 111 0.37 -1.29 -11.02
N TYR A 112 0.49 -0.23 -11.82
CA TYR A 112 -0.27 1.00 -11.63
C TYR A 112 -1.77 0.81 -11.91
N ASP A 113 -2.13 -0.05 -12.85
CA ASP A 113 -3.52 -0.38 -13.16
C ASP A 113 -4.12 -1.25 -12.05
N GLU A 114 -3.33 -2.17 -11.50
CA GLU A 114 -3.71 -2.97 -10.33
C GLU A 114 -3.90 -2.09 -9.08
N LEU A 115 -3.06 -1.08 -8.86
CA LEU A 115 -3.27 -0.09 -7.80
C LEU A 115 -4.52 0.77 -8.02
N HIS A 116 -4.79 1.22 -9.25
CA HIS A 116 -6.00 1.97 -9.56
C HIS A 116 -7.26 1.10 -9.39
N LYS A 117 -7.19 -0.18 -9.72
CA LYS A 117 -8.24 -1.16 -9.45
C LYS A 117 -8.45 -1.36 -7.95
N LEU A 118 -7.37 -1.49 -7.17
CA LEU A 118 -7.44 -1.58 -5.71
C LEU A 118 -8.08 -0.32 -5.10
N ARG A 119 -7.68 0.86 -5.55
CA ARG A 119 -8.28 2.15 -5.16
C ARG A 119 -9.78 2.18 -5.46
N LYS A 120 -10.22 1.71 -6.63
CA LYS A 120 -11.64 1.67 -6.98
C LYS A 120 -12.42 0.74 -6.04
N TYR A 121 -11.87 -0.41 -5.67
CA TYR A 121 -12.47 -1.27 -4.64
C TYR A 121 -12.47 -0.62 -3.25
N ARG A 122 -11.39 0.05 -2.86
CA ARG A 122 -11.30 0.82 -1.61
C ARG A 122 -12.40 1.87 -1.53
N ASN A 123 -12.65 2.58 -2.62
CA ASN A 123 -13.69 3.59 -2.69
C ASN A 123 -15.12 3.03 -2.59
N LYS A 124 -15.33 1.73 -2.86
CA LYS A 124 -16.62 1.04 -2.59
C LYS A 124 -16.94 0.91 -1.10
N ILE A 125 -16.06 1.38 -0.21
CA ILE A 125 -16.44 1.62 1.19
C ILE A 125 -17.61 2.61 1.29
N HIS A 126 -17.66 3.60 0.38
CA HIS A 126 -18.80 4.46 0.23
C HIS A 126 -19.89 3.69 -0.52
N ILE A 127 -20.80 3.06 0.23
CA ILE A 127 -21.86 2.15 -0.26
C ILE A 127 -22.70 2.77 -1.41
N GLN A 128 -22.78 4.10 -1.47
CA GLN A 128 -23.50 4.84 -2.50
C GLN A 128 -22.76 4.94 -3.85
N LEU A 129 -21.44 4.73 -3.88
CA LEU A 129 -20.64 4.82 -5.10
C LEU A 129 -20.79 3.54 -5.93
N ASP A 130 -21.19 3.70 -7.18
CA ASP A 130 -21.01 2.64 -8.14
C ASP A 130 -19.53 2.52 -8.49
N VAL A 131 -19.03 1.29 -8.49
CA VAL A 131 -17.63 1.03 -8.77
C VAL A 131 -17.51 0.70 -10.23
N ASN A 132 -17.07 1.68 -11.01
CA ASN A 132 -16.86 1.57 -12.44
C ASN A 132 -15.61 0.72 -12.75
N ILE A 133 -15.67 -0.56 -12.37
CA ILE A 133 -14.74 -1.62 -12.75
C ILE A 133 -15.52 -2.55 -13.70
N PRO A 134 -15.07 -2.71 -14.95
CA PRO A 134 -15.70 -3.62 -15.90
C PRO A 134 -15.83 -5.04 -15.32
N GLY A 135 -17.01 -5.65 -15.46
CA GLY A 135 -17.28 -7.01 -14.99
C GLY A 135 -17.43 -7.18 -13.48
N VAL A 136 -17.53 -6.10 -12.69
CA VAL A 136 -17.80 -6.16 -11.25
C VAL A 136 -19.29 -5.95 -10.98
N HIS A 137 -19.85 -6.81 -10.14
CA HIS A 137 -21.26 -6.75 -9.76
C HIS A 137 -21.56 -5.50 -8.91
N ARG A 138 -22.81 -5.02 -8.94
CA ARG A 138 -23.24 -3.91 -8.09
C ARG A 138 -23.32 -4.33 -6.61
N ASP A 139 -24.00 -5.44 -6.35
CA ASP A 139 -24.15 -6.06 -5.03
C ASP A 139 -22.80 -6.44 -4.41
N GLU A 140 -22.53 -5.92 -3.21
CA GLU A 140 -21.22 -6.02 -2.57
C GLU A 140 -20.82 -7.43 -2.14
N ASP A 141 -21.79 -8.28 -1.78
CA ASP A 141 -21.59 -9.69 -1.45
C ASP A 141 -21.00 -10.48 -2.62
N ARG A 142 -21.26 -10.03 -3.86
CA ARG A 142 -20.66 -10.57 -5.09
C ARG A 142 -19.38 -9.85 -5.51
N VAL A 143 -19.05 -8.74 -4.85
CA VAL A 143 -17.82 -7.98 -5.09
C VAL A 143 -16.68 -8.47 -4.22
N PHE A 144 -16.86 -8.64 -2.92
CA PHE A 144 -15.76 -8.97 -2.01
C PHE A 144 -15.61 -10.48 -1.85
N THR A 145 -15.11 -11.12 -2.90
CA THR A 145 -14.87 -12.57 -2.98
C THR A 145 -13.51 -12.96 -2.41
N GLY A 146 -13.35 -14.21 -1.97
CA GLY A 146 -12.07 -14.71 -1.47
C GLY A 146 -10.91 -14.55 -2.47
N ALA A 147 -11.15 -14.73 -3.77
CA ALA A 147 -10.14 -14.52 -4.81
C ALA A 147 -9.60 -13.07 -4.85
N ARG A 148 -10.48 -12.07 -4.69
CA ARG A 148 -10.08 -10.65 -4.60
C ARG A 148 -9.38 -10.34 -3.29
N THR A 149 -9.74 -11.03 -2.21
CA THR A 149 -9.04 -10.90 -0.93
C THR A 149 -7.63 -11.46 -1.00
N LEU A 150 -7.45 -12.65 -1.58
CA LEU A 150 -6.13 -13.25 -1.85
C LEU A 150 -5.26 -12.30 -2.69
N TRP A 151 -5.83 -11.79 -3.79
CA TRP A 151 -5.17 -10.81 -4.65
C TRP A 151 -4.74 -9.54 -3.89
N ALA A 152 -5.62 -8.96 -3.08
CA ALA A 152 -5.33 -7.72 -2.37
C ALA A 152 -4.23 -7.90 -1.31
N VAL A 153 -4.24 -9.04 -0.59
CA VAL A 153 -3.20 -9.40 0.38
C VAL A 153 -1.86 -9.62 -0.31
N ASP A 154 -1.84 -10.39 -1.40
CA ASP A 154 -0.63 -10.61 -2.20
C ASP A 154 -0.04 -9.31 -2.74
N LEU A 155 -0.89 -8.43 -3.30
CA LEU A 155 -0.47 -7.14 -3.80
C LEU A 155 0.10 -6.25 -2.67
N ASN A 156 -0.50 -6.30 -1.48
CA ASN A 156 -0.01 -5.58 -0.30
C ASN A 156 1.39 -6.04 0.11
N TRP A 157 1.60 -7.35 0.24
CA TRP A 157 2.92 -7.91 0.52
C TRP A 157 3.95 -7.47 -0.53
N ARG A 158 3.67 -7.73 -1.82
CA ARG A 158 4.62 -7.42 -2.91
C ARG A 158 5.00 -5.95 -2.98
N VAL A 159 4.02 -5.04 -2.87
CA VAL A 159 4.29 -3.59 -2.94
C VAL A 159 5.09 -3.13 -1.73
N LEU A 160 4.71 -3.56 -0.51
CA LEU A 160 5.45 -3.16 0.69
C LEU A 160 6.87 -3.73 0.71
N SER A 161 7.06 -4.98 0.32
CA SER A 161 8.39 -5.59 0.20
C SER A 161 9.26 -4.85 -0.83
N TYR A 162 8.70 -4.53 -2.00
CA TYR A 162 9.43 -3.78 -3.02
C TYR A 162 9.81 -2.38 -2.53
N LEU A 163 8.90 -1.67 -1.87
CA LEU A 163 9.21 -0.35 -1.30
C LEU A 163 10.27 -0.44 -0.20
N ALA A 164 10.17 -1.44 0.69
CA ALA A 164 11.15 -1.68 1.74
C ALA A 164 12.53 -1.98 1.17
N GLU A 165 12.62 -2.73 0.07
CA GLU A 165 13.90 -3.05 -0.58
C GLU A 165 14.49 -1.83 -1.32
N GLN A 166 13.68 -1.18 -2.16
CA GLN A 166 14.18 -0.17 -3.10
C GLN A 166 14.25 1.23 -2.50
N TYR A 167 13.47 1.51 -1.46
CA TYR A 167 13.32 2.87 -0.92
C TYR A 167 13.59 2.93 0.58
N SER A 168 14.23 1.92 1.18
CA SER A 168 14.63 1.96 2.59
C SER A 168 15.42 3.21 2.93
N ARG A 169 15.25 3.75 4.13
CA ARG A 169 16.14 4.80 4.65
C ARG A 169 17.54 4.21 4.89
N PRO A 170 18.62 5.01 4.82
CA PRO A 170 19.97 4.56 5.13
C PRO A 170 20.10 3.89 6.49
N ASN A 171 20.98 2.88 6.61
CA ASN A 171 21.13 2.04 7.81
C ASN A 171 21.35 2.83 9.11
N ASN A 172 22.02 3.99 9.05
CA ASN A 172 22.31 4.81 10.22
C ASN A 172 21.07 5.52 10.82
N ILE A 173 19.92 5.45 10.16
CA ILE A 173 18.66 6.06 10.61
C ILE A 173 17.45 5.12 10.51
N GLN A 174 17.69 3.81 10.45
CA GLN A 174 16.65 2.76 10.49
C GLN A 174 16.25 2.41 11.94
N GLY A 175 15.21 1.59 12.10
CA GLY A 175 14.83 1.00 13.40
C GLY A 175 13.94 1.87 14.29
N PHE A 176 13.38 2.96 13.74
CA PHE A 176 12.44 3.84 14.46
C PHE A 176 10.98 3.44 14.27
N VAL A 177 10.69 2.53 13.35
CA VAL A 177 9.37 1.96 13.11
C VAL A 177 9.50 0.46 13.28
N ARG A 178 8.57 -0.13 14.05
CA ARG A 178 8.53 -1.58 14.26
C ARG A 178 8.32 -2.34 12.94
N PRO A 179 8.81 -3.58 12.82
CA PRO A 179 8.49 -4.42 11.68
C PRO A 179 6.99 -4.56 11.48
N LEU A 180 6.55 -4.58 10.21
CA LEU A 180 5.16 -4.77 9.88
C LEU A 180 4.89 -6.28 9.83
N ARG A 181 4.07 -6.80 10.75
CA ARG A 181 3.48 -8.14 10.61
C ARG A 181 2.47 -8.11 9.47
N LEU A 182 2.69 -8.91 8.42
CA LEU A 182 1.85 -8.94 7.23
C LEU A 182 1.49 -10.37 6.84
N PRO A 183 0.25 -10.61 6.36
CA PRO A 183 -0.09 -11.87 5.71
C PRO A 183 0.54 -11.95 4.32
N ARG A 184 1.06 -13.12 3.98
CA ARG A 184 1.67 -13.45 2.70
C ARG A 184 1.05 -14.75 2.18
N LEU A 185 0.83 -14.85 0.87
CA LEU A 185 0.44 -16.13 0.28
C LEU A 185 1.56 -17.16 0.49
N ALA A 186 1.18 -18.32 1.03
CA ALA A 186 2.07 -19.47 1.19
C ALA A 186 2.48 -20.08 -0.16
#